data_AF-A0AAN6Z661-F1
#
_entry.id   AF-A0AAN6Z661-F1
#
_cell.length_a   1.000
_cell.length_b   1.000
_cell.length_c   1.000
_cell.angle_alpha   90.00
_cell.angle_beta   90.00
_cell.angle_gamma   90.00
#
_symmetry.space_group_name_H-M   'P 1'
#
loop_
_entity.id
_entity.type
_entity.pdbx_description
1 polymer ?
#
loop_
_entity_poly.entity_id
_entity_poly.type
_entity_poly.pdbx_seq_one_letter_code
_entity_poly.pdbx_strand_id
1 'polypeptide(L)'
;LECLPSLYANTTFIFTDTRTAGDWLSRYGGEPERYPIRSVELNIRVPNIITEIYYPPASTNGDEGPPAVFAGRARPTLSVQHNPWQMLCDRLADLPNLQDLRIWFDSSDLRPWHKRVSETRFFGRLFDVRVPDKRRFVLGLPELPDRRGPDCQALQGHYLEGEKLENAPFTLERGPRPNNWRVHLRNIVSAGAAVQSVAGMNGNG
;
A
#
# COMPACT_ATOMS: atom_id res chain seq x y z
N LEU A 1 29.98 -8.41 -6.20
CA LEU A 1 29.38 -7.49 -7.19
C LEU A 1 28.58 -6.46 -6.42
N GLU A 2 29.21 -5.37 -6.00
CA GLU A 2 28.50 -4.26 -5.36
C GLU A 2 27.85 -3.42 -6.45
N CYS A 3 26.53 -3.37 -6.43
CA CYS A 3 25.74 -2.52 -7.31
C CYS A 3 25.95 -1.05 -6.90
N LEU A 4 26.25 -0.16 -7.84
CA LEU A 4 26.48 1.26 -7.56
C LEU A 4 25.26 1.89 -6.87
N PRO A 5 25.42 2.77 -5.85
CA PRO A 5 24.30 3.44 -5.18
C PRO A 5 23.33 4.16 -6.14
N SER A 6 23.85 4.65 -7.26
CA SER A 6 23.06 5.27 -8.34
C SER A 6 22.00 4.33 -8.93
N LEU A 7 22.25 3.02 -8.96
CA LEU A 7 21.28 2.05 -9.45
C LEU A 7 20.09 1.94 -8.48
N TYR A 8 20.33 1.90 -7.17
CA TYR A 8 19.23 1.89 -6.17
C TYR A 8 18.44 3.20 -6.18
N ALA A 9 19.11 4.34 -6.35
CA ALA A 9 18.44 5.65 -6.41
C ALA A 9 17.54 5.81 -7.63
N ASN A 10 17.88 5.18 -8.76
CA ASN A 10 17.19 5.37 -10.03
C ASN A 10 16.29 4.19 -10.41
N THR A 11 16.19 3.16 -9.57
CA THR A 11 15.37 1.97 -9.82
C THR A 11 14.07 2.05 -9.02
N THR A 12 12.95 1.77 -9.69
CA THR A 12 11.69 1.48 -9.02
C THR A 12 11.63 -0.01 -8.66
N PHE A 13 11.53 -0.30 -7.37
CA PHE A 13 11.42 -1.68 -6.88
C PHE A 13 9.95 -2.07 -6.77
N ILE A 14 9.56 -3.12 -7.49
CA ILE A 14 8.17 -3.57 -7.58
C ILE A 14 7.99 -4.90 -6.86
N PHE A 15 7.03 -4.97 -5.95
CA PHE A 15 6.71 -6.19 -5.19
C PHE A 15 5.23 -6.55 -5.33
N THR A 16 4.91 -7.84 -5.22
CA THR A 16 3.54 -8.34 -5.35
C THR A 16 3.01 -9.05 -4.10
N ASP A 17 3.87 -9.28 -3.10
CA ASP A 17 3.52 -9.88 -1.82
C ASP A 17 4.21 -9.16 -0.66
N THR A 18 3.60 -9.22 0.53
CA THR A 18 4.07 -8.47 1.70
C THR A 18 5.37 -9.02 2.27
N ARG A 19 5.61 -10.33 2.18
CA ARG A 19 6.77 -10.99 2.79
C ARG A 19 8.04 -10.61 2.05
N THR A 20 8.06 -10.81 0.73
CA THR A 20 9.21 -10.47 -0.11
C THR A 20 9.56 -8.98 0.00
N ALA A 21 8.54 -8.10 -0.02
CA ALA A 21 8.75 -6.66 0.16
C ALA A 21 9.36 -6.35 1.55
N GLY A 22 8.79 -6.93 2.61
CA GLY A 22 9.25 -6.71 3.99
C GLY A 22 10.66 -7.24 4.26
N ASP A 23 10.99 -8.43 3.74
CA ASP A 23 12.31 -9.04 3.85
C ASP A 23 13.36 -8.22 3.08
N TRP A 24 13.00 -7.76 1.88
CA TRP A 24 13.87 -6.89 1.08
C TRP A 24 14.14 -5.55 1.77
N LEU A 25 13.10 -4.88 2.27
CA LEU A 25 13.26 -3.62 3.01
C LEU A 25 14.03 -3.78 4.31
N SER A 26 13.88 -4.91 5.00
CA SER A 26 14.67 -5.20 6.20
C SER A 26 16.16 -5.37 5.90
N ARG A 27 16.48 -5.87 4.70
CA ARG A 27 17.87 -6.07 4.26
C ARG A 27 18.52 -4.81 3.70
N TYR A 28 17.77 -3.98 2.99
CA TYR A 28 18.35 -2.85 2.23
C TYR A 28 17.88 -1.46 2.71
N GLY A 29 16.81 -1.37 3.49
CA GLY A 29 16.23 -0.09 3.93
C GLY A 29 17.02 0.64 5.02
N GLY A 30 17.87 -0.06 5.77
CA GLY A 30 18.60 0.49 6.91
C GLY A 30 19.94 1.17 6.58
N GLU A 31 20.43 1.07 5.34
CA GLU A 31 21.73 1.61 4.92
C GLU A 31 21.56 2.65 3.80
N PRO A 32 21.02 3.86 4.07
CA PRO A 32 20.63 4.82 3.04
C PRO A 32 21.79 5.33 2.19
N GLU A 33 23.02 5.34 2.71
CA GLU A 33 24.22 5.73 1.96
C GLU A 33 24.59 4.70 0.89
N ARG A 34 24.37 3.41 1.18
CA ARG A 34 24.71 2.30 0.28
C ARG A 34 23.54 1.96 -0.64
N TYR A 35 22.32 1.99 -0.11
CA TYR A 35 21.07 1.67 -0.80
C TYR A 35 20.10 2.85 -0.67
N PRO A 36 20.29 3.94 -1.43
CA PRO A 36 19.39 5.09 -1.41
C PRO A 36 18.07 4.76 -2.12
N ILE A 37 17.20 3.99 -1.48
CA ILE A 37 15.91 3.57 -2.04
C ILE A 37 14.99 4.78 -2.15
N ARG A 38 14.61 5.15 -3.39
CA ARG A 38 13.77 6.32 -3.67
C ARG A 38 12.38 5.99 -4.19
N SER A 39 12.21 4.85 -4.87
CA SER A 39 10.97 4.51 -5.54
C SER A 39 10.55 3.07 -5.26
N VAL A 40 9.37 2.89 -4.67
CA VAL A 40 8.81 1.58 -4.33
C VAL A 40 7.39 1.49 -4.86
N GLU A 41 7.08 0.38 -5.53
CA GLU A 41 5.74 0.03 -5.95
C GLU A 41 5.32 -1.32 -5.36
N LEU A 42 4.15 -1.35 -4.73
CA LEU A 42 3.57 -2.51 -4.07
C LEU A 42 2.25 -2.85 -4.74
N ASN A 43 2.11 -4.07 -5.24
CA ASN A 43 0.91 -4.60 -5.88
C ASN A 43 0.42 -5.82 -5.10
N ILE A 44 -0.09 -5.58 -3.90
CA ILE A 44 -0.30 -6.62 -2.88
C ILE A 44 -1.72 -7.20 -2.96
N ARG A 45 -1.82 -8.53 -2.84
CA ARG A 45 -3.08 -9.21 -2.50
C ARG A 45 -2.89 -10.02 -1.22
N VAL A 46 -3.57 -9.64 -0.14
CA VAL A 46 -3.46 -10.35 1.15
C VAL A 46 -4.56 -11.40 1.33
N PRO A 47 -4.30 -12.45 2.14
CA PRO A 47 -5.37 -13.32 2.61
C PRO A 47 -6.29 -12.61 3.61
N ASN A 48 -7.54 -13.05 3.68
CA ASN A 48 -8.58 -12.54 4.58
C ASN A 48 -8.13 -12.43 6.05
N ILE A 49 -7.35 -13.40 6.56
CA ILE A 49 -6.86 -13.37 7.94
C ILE A 49 -6.07 -12.10 8.29
N ILE A 50 -5.37 -11.50 7.31
CA ILE A 50 -4.59 -10.28 7.52
C ILE A 50 -5.50 -9.07 7.66
N THR A 51 -6.60 -8.98 6.91
CA THR A 51 -7.53 -7.86 7.05
C THR A 51 -8.42 -7.99 8.29
N GLU A 52 -8.78 -9.22 8.67
CA GLU A 52 -9.64 -9.50 9.82
C GLU A 52 -9.01 -9.11 11.17
N ILE A 53 -7.70 -9.23 11.35
CA ILE A 53 -7.06 -8.82 12.62
C ILE A 53 -7.17 -7.31 12.91
N TYR A 54 -7.49 -6.49 11.90
CA TYR A 54 -7.72 -5.05 12.06
C TYR A 54 -9.20 -4.71 12.28
N TYR A 55 -10.09 -5.70 12.36
CA TYR A 55 -11.51 -5.46 12.63
C TYR A 55 -11.73 -4.92 14.05
N PRO A 56 -12.64 -3.94 14.22
CA PRO A 56 -13.06 -3.53 15.55
C PRO A 56 -13.75 -4.70 16.26
N PRO A 57 -13.47 -4.93 17.56
CA PRO A 57 -14.08 -6.01 18.32
C PRO A 57 -15.52 -5.65 18.67
N ALA A 58 -16.49 -6.45 18.20
CA ALA A 58 -17.93 -6.23 18.41
C ALA A 58 -18.26 -5.66 19.80
N SER A 59 -18.57 -4.36 19.87
CA SER A 59 -18.92 -3.70 21.13
C SER A 59 -20.34 -4.07 21.60
N THR A 60 -20.56 -3.96 22.92
CA THR A 60 -21.82 -4.31 23.60
C THR A 60 -23.04 -3.49 23.20
N ASN A 61 -22.85 -2.39 22.46
CA ASN A 61 -23.92 -1.46 22.07
C ASN A 61 -24.26 -1.48 20.57
N GLY A 62 -23.85 -2.53 19.84
CA GLY A 62 -24.39 -2.84 18.52
C GLY A 62 -24.03 -1.83 17.43
N ASP A 63 -22.89 -2.04 16.78
CA ASP A 63 -22.73 -2.11 15.32
C ASP A 63 -21.24 -2.11 14.99
N GLU A 64 -20.63 -3.28 14.83
CA GLU A 64 -19.20 -3.37 14.50
C GLU A 64 -18.92 -4.55 13.56
N GLY A 65 -19.55 -4.48 12.38
CA GLY A 65 -19.24 -5.34 11.23
C GLY A 65 -19.54 -6.83 11.41
N PRO A 66 -19.38 -7.63 10.35
CA PRO A 66 -19.50 -9.06 10.47
C PRO A 66 -18.42 -9.61 11.42
N PRO A 67 -18.74 -10.59 12.28
CA PRO A 67 -17.76 -11.18 13.17
C PRO A 67 -16.58 -11.72 12.37
N ALA A 68 -15.35 -11.45 12.83
CA ALA A 68 -14.15 -12.00 12.20
C ALA A 68 -14.25 -13.53 12.19
N VAL A 69 -14.17 -14.12 11.00
CA VAL A 69 -14.38 -15.57 10.79
C VAL A 69 -13.30 -16.37 11.52
N PHE A 70 -12.10 -15.78 11.66
CA PHE A 70 -10.96 -16.40 12.32
C PHE A 70 -10.66 -15.84 13.71
N ALA A 71 -11.54 -15.02 14.30
CA ALA A 71 -11.34 -14.35 15.59
C ALA A 71 -10.74 -15.29 16.66
N GLY A 72 -9.43 -15.15 16.89
CA GLY A 72 -8.71 -15.75 18.02
C GLY A 72 -8.44 -17.26 18.02
N ARG A 73 -8.96 -18.07 17.07
CA ARG A 73 -8.79 -19.55 17.15
C ARG A 73 -7.68 -20.14 16.28
N ALA A 74 -7.25 -19.48 15.21
CA ALA A 74 -6.41 -20.13 14.20
C ALA A 74 -4.90 -19.93 14.37
N ARG A 75 -4.42 -18.79 14.91
CA ARG A 75 -2.97 -18.48 15.00
C ARG A 75 -2.63 -17.53 16.15
N PRO A 76 -2.11 -18.02 17.30
CA PRO A 76 -1.77 -17.18 18.45
C PRO A 76 -0.62 -16.18 18.20
N THR A 77 0.16 -16.35 17.13
CA THR A 77 1.30 -15.49 16.81
C THR A 77 0.97 -14.31 15.90
N LEU A 78 -0.27 -14.19 15.41
CA LEU A 78 -0.66 -13.19 14.42
C LEU A 78 -1.52 -12.12 15.09
N SER A 79 -0.98 -10.91 15.23
CA SER A 79 -1.63 -9.77 15.86
C SER A 79 -1.47 -8.51 15.02
N VAL A 80 -2.15 -7.42 15.40
CA VAL A 80 -1.96 -6.11 14.75
C VAL A 80 -0.50 -5.68 14.82
N GLN A 81 0.18 -5.91 15.96
CA GLN A 81 1.59 -5.57 16.14
C GLN A 81 2.56 -6.57 15.50
N HIS A 82 2.11 -7.80 15.24
CA HIS A 82 2.92 -8.87 14.68
C HIS A 82 2.21 -9.50 13.49
N ASN A 83 2.29 -8.82 12.34
CA ASN A 83 1.90 -9.40 11.06
C ASN A 83 2.74 -8.82 9.90
N PRO A 84 2.85 -9.53 8.77
CA PRO A 84 3.69 -9.10 7.64
C PRO A 84 3.31 -7.75 7.04
N TRP A 85 2.04 -7.36 7.10
CA TRP A 85 1.59 -6.08 6.58
C TRP A 85 2.03 -4.93 7.49
N GLN A 86 1.83 -5.06 8.80
CA GLN A 86 2.32 -4.06 9.77
C GLN A 86 3.83 -3.85 9.64
N MET A 87 4.59 -4.94 9.61
CA MET A 87 6.06 -4.88 9.47
C MET A 87 6.48 -4.17 8.19
N LEU A 88 5.81 -4.45 7.07
CA LEU A 88 6.07 -3.75 5.81
C LEU A 88 5.78 -2.24 5.93
N CYS A 89 4.65 -1.85 6.51
CA CYS A 89 4.31 -0.45 6.75
C CYS A 89 5.34 0.26 7.64
N ASP A 90 5.79 -0.39 8.71
CA ASP A 90 6.83 0.15 9.59
C ASP A 90 8.13 0.40 8.81
N ARG A 91 8.56 -0.57 8.00
CA ARG A 91 9.75 -0.42 7.16
C ARG A 91 9.63 0.68 6.13
N LEU A 92 8.45 0.87 5.53
CA LEU A 92 8.21 1.98 4.59
C LEU A 92 8.29 3.34 5.30
N ALA A 93 7.75 3.43 6.52
CA ALA A 93 7.80 4.67 7.30
C ALA A 93 9.24 5.04 7.71
N ASP A 94 10.10 4.03 7.89
CA ASP A 94 11.50 4.21 8.26
C ASP A 94 12.42 4.56 7.07
N LEU A 95 11.94 4.60 5.82
CA LEU A 95 12.78 4.92 4.66
C LEU A 95 13.05 6.43 4.54
N PRO A 96 14.28 6.91 4.78
CA PRO A 96 14.55 8.35 4.84
C PRO A 96 14.59 9.03 3.45
N ASN A 97 14.87 8.25 2.41
CA ASN A 97 15.08 8.74 1.04
C ASN A 97 13.90 8.46 0.10
N LEU A 98 12.77 7.99 0.63
CA LEU A 98 11.61 7.63 -0.19
C LEU A 98 11.02 8.88 -0.85
N GLN A 99 10.95 8.87 -2.18
CA GLN A 99 10.41 9.97 -2.99
C GLN A 99 9.08 9.59 -3.62
N ASP A 100 8.96 8.35 -4.09
CA ASP A 100 7.80 7.84 -4.80
C ASP A 100 7.37 6.51 -4.17
N LEU A 101 6.10 6.43 -3.77
CA LEU A 101 5.48 5.24 -3.20
C LEU A 101 4.14 4.99 -3.88
N ARG A 102 3.99 3.84 -4.52
CA ARG A 102 2.70 3.45 -5.09
C ARG A 102 2.26 2.13 -4.48
N ILE A 103 1.09 2.09 -3.87
CA ILE A 103 0.55 0.88 -3.25
C ILE A 103 -0.80 0.60 -3.88
N TRP A 104 -0.92 -0.48 -4.63
CA TRP A 104 -2.19 -1.09 -4.98
C TRP A 104 -2.45 -2.26 -4.05
N PHE A 105 -3.57 -2.21 -3.36
CA PHE A 105 -3.90 -3.19 -2.33
C PHE A 105 -5.27 -3.80 -2.58
N ASP A 106 -5.36 -5.13 -2.50
CA ASP A 106 -6.62 -5.88 -2.51
C ASP A 106 -6.50 -7.11 -1.59
N SER A 107 -7.60 -7.83 -1.38
CA SER A 107 -7.65 -9.09 -0.65
C SER A 107 -8.15 -10.23 -1.54
N SER A 108 -7.68 -11.44 -1.29
CA SER A 108 -8.14 -12.66 -1.97
C SER A 108 -9.51 -13.14 -1.51
N ASP A 109 -10.10 -12.48 -0.52
CA ASP A 109 -11.46 -12.75 -0.07
C ASP A 109 -12.47 -12.48 -1.21
N LEU A 110 -13.56 -13.23 -1.25
CA LEU A 110 -14.63 -13.05 -2.23
C LEU A 110 -15.74 -12.11 -1.71
N ARG A 111 -15.78 -11.83 -0.40
CA ARG A 111 -16.72 -10.88 0.20
C ARG A 111 -16.42 -9.45 -0.26
N PRO A 112 -17.42 -8.56 -0.37
CA PRO A 112 -17.19 -7.17 -0.74
C PRO A 112 -16.18 -6.45 0.18
N TRP A 113 -15.37 -5.55 -0.39
CA TRP A 113 -14.32 -4.81 0.33
C TRP A 113 -14.86 -4.07 1.57
N HIS A 114 -15.98 -3.36 1.42
CA HIS A 114 -16.68 -2.63 2.48
C HIS A 114 -17.30 -3.51 3.59
N LYS A 115 -17.15 -4.84 3.53
CA LYS A 115 -17.59 -5.74 4.61
C LYS A 115 -16.42 -6.41 5.32
N ARG A 116 -15.18 -6.24 4.81
CA ARG A 116 -14.02 -7.04 5.24
C ARG A 116 -12.75 -6.25 5.59
N VAL A 117 -12.72 -4.92 5.42
CA VAL A 117 -11.57 -4.08 5.82
C VAL A 117 -12.02 -2.82 6.56
N SER A 118 -11.47 -2.60 7.75
CA SER A 118 -11.45 -1.30 8.42
C SER A 118 -10.24 -0.51 7.93
N GLU A 119 -10.36 0.19 6.79
CA GLU A 119 -9.24 0.88 6.12
C GLU A 119 -8.46 1.83 7.03
N THR A 120 -9.14 2.61 7.88
CA THR A 120 -8.48 3.57 8.78
C THR A 120 -7.56 2.90 9.78
N ARG A 121 -7.89 1.68 10.22
CA ARG A 121 -7.05 0.87 11.11
C ARG A 121 -6.00 0.11 10.30
N PHE A 122 -6.42 -0.48 9.19
CA PHE A 122 -5.57 -1.32 8.36
C PHE A 122 -4.41 -0.54 7.71
N PHE A 123 -4.68 0.66 7.23
CA PHE A 123 -3.71 1.56 6.59
C PHE A 123 -3.19 2.63 7.55
N GLY A 124 -3.54 2.59 8.83
CA GLY A 124 -3.21 3.65 9.79
C GLY A 124 -1.72 3.97 9.83
N ARG A 125 -0.85 2.94 9.79
CA ARG A 125 0.60 3.12 9.81
C ARG A 125 1.16 3.82 8.57
N LEU A 126 0.45 3.80 7.45
CA LEU A 126 0.87 4.51 6.25
C LEU A 126 0.83 6.04 6.42
N PHE A 127 0.12 6.56 7.44
CA PHE A 127 0.15 7.99 7.77
C PHE A 127 1.53 8.47 8.27
N ASP A 128 2.37 7.54 8.72
CA ASP A 128 3.71 7.85 9.20
C ASP A 128 4.76 7.85 8.09
N VAL A 129 4.41 7.38 6.89
CA VAL A 129 5.30 7.43 5.72
C VAL A 129 5.56 8.87 5.32
N ARG A 130 6.83 9.16 5.02
CA ARG A 130 7.29 10.48 4.59
C ARG A 130 7.72 10.41 3.14
N VAL A 131 7.05 11.22 2.33
CA VAL A 131 7.38 11.51 0.94
C VAL A 131 7.34 13.03 0.75
N PRO A 132 8.19 13.61 -0.11
CA PRO A 132 8.24 15.06 -0.32
C PRO A 132 6.94 15.65 -0.88
N ASP A 133 6.18 14.88 -1.65
CA ASP A 133 4.94 15.30 -2.29
C ASP A 133 3.86 14.22 -2.14
N LYS A 134 2.70 14.62 -1.60
CA LYS A 134 1.51 13.76 -1.44
C LYS A 134 1.06 13.10 -2.75
N ARG A 135 1.33 13.72 -3.90
CA ARG A 135 0.98 13.16 -5.23
C ARG A 135 1.87 11.98 -5.63
N ARG A 136 3.04 11.86 -5.02
CA ARG A 136 4.00 10.78 -5.26
C ARG A 136 3.78 9.57 -4.36
N PHE A 137 2.98 9.73 -3.31
CA PHE A 137 2.44 8.62 -2.54
C PHE A 137 1.00 8.34 -2.95
N VAL A 138 0.80 7.29 -3.73
CA VAL A 138 -0.54 6.86 -4.19
C VAL A 138 -0.94 5.56 -3.51
N LEU A 139 -2.08 5.58 -2.82
CA LEU A 139 -2.75 4.39 -2.30
C LEU A 139 -3.95 4.07 -3.19
N GLY A 140 -3.88 2.97 -3.93
CA GLY A 140 -4.93 2.46 -4.79
C GLY A 140 -5.71 1.32 -4.11
N LEU A 141 -7.02 1.50 -3.93
CA LEU A 141 -7.91 0.56 -3.25
C LEU A 141 -9.11 0.17 -4.13
N PRO A 142 -9.79 -0.96 -3.83
CA PRO A 142 -11.02 -1.32 -4.53
C PRO A 142 -12.12 -0.28 -4.33
N GLU A 143 -13.04 -0.24 -5.29
CA GLU A 143 -14.22 0.63 -5.25
C GLU A 143 -15.14 0.29 -4.06
N LEU A 144 -15.73 1.35 -3.50
CA LEU A 144 -16.80 1.23 -2.52
C LEU A 144 -18.15 1.32 -3.27
N PRO A 145 -19.20 0.61 -2.82
CA PRO A 145 -20.51 0.70 -3.46
C PRO A 145 -21.13 2.10 -3.32
N ASP A 146 -21.80 2.57 -4.37
CA ASP A 146 -22.46 3.89 -4.42
C ASP A 146 -23.58 4.04 -3.37
N ARG A 147 -24.30 2.95 -3.09
CA ARG A 147 -25.37 2.91 -2.09
C ARG A 147 -24.94 2.08 -0.89
N ARG A 148 -24.79 2.75 0.26
CA ARG A 148 -24.68 2.11 1.58
C ARG A 148 -26.09 1.79 2.07
N GLY A 149 -26.67 0.69 1.56
CA GLY A 149 -28.01 0.23 1.95
C GLY A 149 -28.03 -0.52 3.29
N PRO A 150 -29.19 -0.98 3.76
CA PRO A 150 -29.33 -1.76 5.01
C PRO A 150 -28.56 -3.10 4.98
N ASP A 151 -28.32 -3.69 3.80
CA ASP A 151 -27.43 -4.85 3.62
C ASP A 151 -25.95 -4.46 3.51
N CYS A 152 -25.65 -3.18 3.42
CA CYS A 152 -24.30 -2.63 3.52
C CYS A 152 -24.04 -2.33 5.00
N GLN A 153 -23.65 -3.35 5.75
CA GLN A 153 -22.95 -3.20 7.04
C GLN A 153 -21.60 -2.50 6.82
N ALA A 154 -21.64 -1.29 6.25
CA ALA A 154 -20.50 -0.45 6.02
C ALA A 154 -20.10 0.09 7.39
N LEU A 155 -18.93 -0.30 7.86
CA LEU A 155 -18.33 0.19 9.08
C LEU A 155 -18.20 1.73 9.02
N GLN A 156 -19.16 2.47 9.59
CA GLN A 156 -19.18 3.93 9.52
C GLN A 156 -17.92 4.51 10.16
N GLY A 157 -17.22 5.41 9.46
CA GLY A 157 -15.97 5.99 9.96
C GLY A 157 -14.74 5.08 9.89
N HIS A 158 -14.86 3.87 9.32
CA HIS A 158 -13.72 2.96 9.13
C HIS A 158 -13.07 3.05 7.75
N TYR A 159 -13.58 3.91 6.86
CA TYR A 159 -13.03 4.14 5.52
C TYR A 159 -12.19 5.42 5.46
N LEU A 160 -11.25 5.47 4.51
CA LEU A 160 -10.43 6.65 4.24
C LEU A 160 -11.24 7.67 3.43
N GLU A 161 -12.00 8.51 4.13
CA GLU A 161 -12.90 9.51 3.56
C GLU A 161 -12.90 10.80 4.39
N GLY A 162 -13.36 11.91 3.80
CA GLY A 162 -13.48 13.20 4.47
C GLY A 162 -12.16 13.69 5.10
N GLU A 163 -12.24 14.22 6.31
CA GLU A 163 -11.11 14.77 7.07
C GLU A 163 -9.93 13.79 7.22
N LYS A 164 -10.19 12.48 7.26
CA LYS A 164 -9.14 11.45 7.37
C LYS A 164 -8.28 11.39 6.12
N LEU A 165 -8.87 11.62 4.95
CA LEU A 165 -8.16 11.61 3.68
C LEU A 165 -7.50 12.96 3.37
N GLU A 166 -8.11 14.06 3.82
CA GLU A 166 -7.54 15.41 3.68
C GLU A 166 -6.15 15.47 4.33
N ASN A 167 -6.03 14.94 5.54
CA ASN A 167 -4.78 14.91 6.31
C ASN A 167 -3.83 13.75 5.94
N ALA A 168 -4.20 12.87 5.00
CA ALA A 168 -3.36 11.74 4.62
C ALA A 168 -2.11 12.20 3.86
N PRO A 169 -0.94 11.53 4.04
CA PRO A 169 0.27 11.81 3.27
C PRO A 169 0.24 11.23 1.85
N PHE A 170 -0.90 10.65 1.44
CA PHE A 170 -1.09 10.00 0.15
C PHE A 170 -2.34 10.48 -0.58
N THR A 171 -2.33 10.32 -1.89
CA THR A 171 -3.52 10.41 -2.73
C THR A 171 -4.20 9.03 -2.78
N LEU A 172 -5.51 8.99 -2.54
CA LEU A 172 -6.31 7.77 -2.63
C LEU A 172 -6.91 7.65 -4.03
N GLU A 173 -6.62 6.54 -4.72
CA GLU A 173 -7.24 6.17 -5.98
C GLU A 173 -8.18 4.97 -5.74
N ARG A 174 -9.42 5.06 -6.21
CA ARG A 174 -10.38 3.94 -6.17
C ARG A 174 -10.50 3.36 -7.57
N GLY A 175 -10.46 2.04 -7.67
CA GLY A 175 -10.63 1.37 -8.97
C GLY A 175 -10.28 -0.11 -8.94
N PRO A 176 -10.44 -0.79 -10.09
CA PRO A 176 -10.00 -2.17 -10.23
C PRO A 176 -8.49 -2.26 -10.08
N ARG A 177 -8.01 -3.37 -9.50
CA ARG A 177 -6.58 -3.66 -9.43
C ARG A 177 -5.98 -3.56 -10.84
N PRO A 178 -4.91 -2.79 -11.04
CA PRO A 178 -4.25 -2.76 -12.34
C PRO A 178 -3.72 -4.16 -12.64
N ASN A 179 -3.92 -4.59 -13.88
CA ASN A 179 -3.29 -5.81 -14.36
C ASN A 179 -1.76 -5.67 -14.19
N ASN A 180 -1.10 -6.63 -13.53
CA ASN A 180 0.34 -6.56 -13.25
C ASN A 180 1.17 -6.34 -14.55
N TRP A 181 0.69 -6.81 -15.71
CA TRP A 181 1.29 -6.54 -17.02
C TRP A 181 1.15 -5.07 -17.47
N ARG A 182 0.04 -4.40 -17.15
CA ARG A 182 -0.17 -2.97 -17.45
C ARG A 182 0.76 -2.09 -16.63
N VAL A 183 1.02 -2.45 -15.38
CA VAL A 183 2.00 -1.76 -14.53
C VAL A 183 3.39 -1.83 -15.16
N HIS A 184 3.81 -3.04 -15.54
CA HIS A 184 5.11 -3.25 -16.18
C HIS A 184 5.26 -2.47 -17.50
N LEU A 185 4.22 -2.47 -18.35
CA LEU A 185 4.24 -1.72 -19.62
C LEU A 185 4.16 -0.21 -19.44
N ARG A 186 3.37 0.30 -18.48
CA ARG A 186 3.27 1.76 -18.22
C ARG A 186 4.62 2.33 -17.77
N ASN A 187 5.37 1.58 -16.96
CA ASN A 187 6.69 2.00 -16.51
C ASN A 187 7.73 1.99 -17.65
N ILE A 188 7.64 1.04 -18.60
CA ILE A 188 8.48 1.04 -19.82
C ILE A 188 8.17 2.25 -20.71
N VAL A 189 6.89 2.58 -20.91
CA VAL A 189 6.48 3.72 -21.76
C VAL A 189 6.89 5.07 -21.13
N SER A 190 6.73 5.24 -19.82
CA SER A 190 7.17 6.46 -19.11
C SER A 190 8.70 6.63 -19.13
N ALA A 191 9.45 5.53 -18.98
CA ALA A 191 10.92 5.57 -19.12
C ALA A 191 11.35 5.87 -20.57
N GLY A 192 10.66 5.31 -21.57
CA GLY A 192 10.92 5.59 -22.98
C GLY A 192 10.61 7.04 -23.37
N ALA A 193 9.55 7.63 -22.83
CA ALA A 193 9.19 9.04 -23.07
C ALA A 193 10.23 10.02 -22.49
N ALA A 194 10.78 9.73 -21.30
CA ALA A 194 11.83 10.56 -20.70
C ALA A 194 13.17 10.47 -21.46
N VAL A 195 13.50 9.31 -22.05
CA VAL A 195 14.70 9.14 -22.88
C VAL A 195 14.58 9.88 -24.21
N GLN A 196 13.39 9.89 -24.83
CA GLN A 196 13.15 10.62 -26.08
C GLN A 196 13.16 12.15 -25.89
N SER A 197 12.68 12.67 -24.76
CA SER A 197 12.74 14.12 -24.49
C SER A 197 14.18 14.63 -24.28
N VAL A 198 15.06 13.81 -23.72
CA VAL A 198 16.48 14.17 -23.54
C VAL A 198 17.25 14.07 -24.87
N ALA A 199 16.94 13.08 -25.72
CA ALA A 199 17.54 12.96 -27.05
C ALA A 199 17.10 14.08 -28.02
N GLY A 200 15.88 14.61 -27.87
CA GLY A 200 15.35 15.70 -28.70
C GLY A 200 15.92 17.09 -28.40
N MET A 201 16.55 17.30 -27.23
CA MET A 201 17.14 18.60 -26.86
C MET A 201 18.60 18.78 -27.29
N ASN A 202 19.29 17.72 -27.72
CA ASN A 202 20.69 17.77 -28.17
C ASN A 202 20.86 17.88 -29.71
N GLY A 203 19.78 18.17 -30.44
CA GLY A 203 19.75 18.15 -31.90
C GLY A 203 19.68 19.50 -32.62
N ASN A 204 19.71 20.64 -31.90
CA ASN A 204 19.72 21.97 -32.52
C ASN A 204 21.00 22.71 -32.12
N GLY A 205 22.08 22.43 -32.87
CA GLY A 205 23.32 23.20 -32.91
C GLY A 205 23.75 23.37 -34.35
#